data_AF-A0A2N5DKK1-F1
#
_entry.id   AF-A0A2N5DKK1-F1
#
_cell.length_a   1.000
_cell.length_b   1.000
_cell.length_c   1.000
_cell.angle_alpha   90.00
_cell.angle_beta   90.00
_cell.angle_gamma   90.00
#
_symmetry.space_group_name_H-M   'P 1'
#
loop_
_entity.id
_entity.type
_entity.pdbx_description
1 polymer ?
#
loop_
_entity_poly.entity_id
_entity_poly.type
_entity_poly.pdbx_seq_one_letter_code
_entity_poly.pdbx_strand_id
1 'polypeptide(L)'
;MTKEEIDKLLDDMAAEAAAKGDDDLRPGLLYLNARLYGTEIRTETVSAVRGQRYRGIRVFVGREYETRILTRKEAASLEVGAFEDLTESIPNPV
;
A
#
# COMPACT_ATOMS: atom_id res chain seq x y z
N MET A 1 -5.57 12.59 -2.16
CA MET A 1 -5.98 11.19 -2.21
C MET A 1 -6.91 10.90 -1.05
N THR A 2 -8.10 10.44 -1.37
CA THR A 2 -9.07 9.78 -0.48
C THR A 2 -8.81 8.28 -0.44
N LYS A 3 -9.51 7.54 0.44
CA LYS A 3 -9.47 6.08 0.44
C LYS A 3 -9.80 5.48 -0.93
N GLU A 4 -10.88 5.93 -1.57
CA GLU A 4 -11.37 5.38 -2.84
C GLU A 4 -10.36 5.60 -3.97
N GLU A 5 -9.69 6.75 -3.99
CA GLU A 5 -8.62 7.02 -4.96
C GLU A 5 -7.41 6.10 -4.76
N ILE A 6 -7.06 5.79 -3.50
CA ILE A 6 -5.97 4.85 -3.18
C ILE A 6 -6.35 3.44 -3.62
N ASP A 7 -7.55 2.98 -3.28
CA ASP A 7 -8.04 1.66 -3.67
C ASP A 7 -8.02 1.49 -5.19
N LYS A 8 -8.59 2.45 -5.91
CA LYS A 8 -8.61 2.43 -7.37
C LYS A 8 -7.19 2.37 -7.95
N LEU A 9 -6.26 3.16 -7.41
CA LEU A 9 -4.88 3.16 -7.91
C LEU A 9 -4.17 1.82 -7.67
N LEU A 10 -4.41 1.17 -6.52
CA LEU A 10 -3.88 -0.17 -6.25
C LEU A 10 -4.39 -1.19 -7.27
N ASP A 11 -5.70 -1.15 -7.53
CA ASP A 11 -6.35 -2.07 -8.46
C ASP A 11 -5.89 -1.84 -9.91
N ASP A 12 -5.77 -0.57 -10.33
CA ASP A 12 -5.25 -0.20 -11.64
C ASP A 12 -3.79 -0.66 -11.84
N MET A 13 -2.92 -0.46 -10.84
CA MET A 13 -1.52 -0.93 -10.90
C MET A 13 -1.40 -2.46 -10.97
N ALA A 14 -2.22 -3.18 -10.20
CA ALA A 14 -2.23 -4.64 -10.24
C ALA A 14 -2.75 -5.18 -11.58
N ALA A 15 -3.79 -4.54 -12.15
CA ALA A 15 -4.30 -4.87 -13.47
C ALA A 15 -3.25 -4.60 -14.56
N GLU A 16 -2.53 -3.48 -14.48
CA GLU A 16 -1.46 -3.15 -15.42
C GLU A 16 -0.31 -4.16 -15.37
N ALA A 17 0.14 -4.51 -14.16
CA ALA A 17 1.18 -5.52 -13.95
C ALA A 17 0.76 -6.88 -14.53
N ALA A 18 -0.48 -7.29 -14.31
CA ALA A 18 -1.04 -8.53 -14.87
C ALA A 18 -1.11 -8.49 -16.40
N ALA A 19 -1.56 -7.38 -16.99
CA ALA A 19 -1.66 -7.22 -18.44
C ALA A 19 -0.29 -7.25 -19.14
N LYS A 20 0.75 -6.73 -18.48
CA LYS A 20 2.12 -6.71 -18.99
C LYS A 20 2.92 -7.97 -18.61
N GLY A 21 2.42 -8.77 -17.69
CA GLY A 21 3.16 -9.91 -17.12
C GLY A 21 4.41 -9.49 -16.34
N ASP A 22 4.41 -8.27 -15.80
CA ASP A 22 5.57 -7.66 -15.14
C ASP A 22 5.28 -7.42 -13.64
N ASP A 23 5.85 -8.27 -12.79
CA ASP A 23 5.63 -8.22 -11.34
C ASP A 23 6.24 -6.97 -10.69
N ASP A 24 7.25 -6.38 -11.32
CA ASP A 24 7.93 -5.16 -10.85
C ASP A 24 6.97 -3.97 -10.79
N LEU A 25 5.91 -3.97 -11.61
CA LEU A 25 4.89 -2.92 -11.68
C LEU A 25 3.80 -3.06 -10.62
N ARG A 26 3.75 -4.18 -9.89
CA ARG A 26 2.76 -4.35 -8.82
C ARG A 26 3.00 -3.31 -7.72
N PRO A 27 1.97 -2.94 -6.94
CA PRO A 27 2.15 -2.12 -5.76
C PRO A 27 3.13 -2.76 -4.77
N GLY A 28 4.06 -1.96 -4.25
CA GLY A 28 5.10 -2.39 -3.32
C GLY A 28 5.06 -1.68 -1.97
N LEU A 29 4.84 -0.35 -1.98
CA LEU A 29 4.82 0.48 -0.77
C LEU A 29 3.78 1.59 -0.91
N LEU A 30 2.99 1.81 0.16
CA LEU A 30 2.15 2.98 0.33
C LEU A 30 2.83 3.96 1.29
N TYR A 31 3.24 5.12 0.78
CA TYR A 31 3.48 6.27 1.64
C TYR A 31 2.14 6.89 1.98
N LEU A 32 1.82 6.95 3.27
CA LEU A 32 0.54 7.44 3.75
C LEU A 32 0.74 8.69 4.59
N ASN A 33 0.00 9.75 4.26
CA ASN A 33 -0.02 10.91 5.12
C ASN A 33 -0.77 10.57 6.43
N ALA A 34 -0.19 10.95 7.56
CA ALA A 34 -0.76 10.66 8.89
C ALA A 34 -2.20 11.18 9.09
N ARG A 35 -2.68 12.17 8.32
CA ARG A 35 -4.07 12.65 8.40
C ARG A 35 -5.12 11.62 7.97
N LEU A 36 -4.72 10.68 7.11
CA LEU A 36 -5.59 9.61 6.58
C LEU A 36 -5.51 8.34 7.44
N TYR A 37 -4.45 8.23 8.24
CA TYR A 37 -4.17 7.04 9.03
C TYR A 37 -5.14 6.92 10.22
N GLY A 38 -5.85 5.81 10.30
CA GLY A 38 -6.84 5.53 11.35
C GLY A 38 -8.17 6.28 11.19
N THR A 39 -8.29 7.15 10.19
CA THR A 39 -9.52 7.89 9.86
C THR A 39 -10.16 7.34 8.60
N GLU A 40 -9.45 7.40 7.48
CA GLU A 40 -9.88 6.85 6.19
C GLU A 40 -9.24 5.49 5.92
N ILE A 41 -7.97 5.33 6.30
CA ILE A 41 -7.16 4.14 6.04
C ILE A 41 -6.86 3.44 7.35
N ARG A 42 -7.41 2.23 7.48
CA ARG A 42 -7.08 1.31 8.57
C ARG A 42 -6.02 0.32 8.12
N THR A 43 -4.92 0.25 8.85
CA THR A 43 -3.86 -0.73 8.61
C THR A 43 -3.92 -1.87 9.62
N GLU A 44 -3.40 -3.02 9.25
CA GLU A 44 -3.17 -4.17 10.13
C GLU A 44 -1.68 -4.34 10.43
N THR A 45 -1.33 -4.94 11.56
CA THR A 45 0.04 -5.38 11.88
C THR A 45 -0.02 -6.70 12.59
N VAL A 46 0.40 -7.77 11.91
CA VAL A 46 0.39 -9.13 12.47
C VAL A 46 1.68 -9.43 13.23
N SER A 47 2.80 -8.83 12.84
CA SER A 47 4.07 -8.94 13.55
C SER A 47 4.95 -7.70 13.30
N ALA A 48 5.90 -7.44 14.19
CA ALA A 48 6.84 -6.33 14.05
C ALA A 48 7.67 -6.43 12.76
N VAL A 49 8.02 -7.65 12.34
CA VAL A 49 8.78 -7.90 11.10
C VAL A 49 7.92 -7.60 9.86
N ARG A 50 6.68 -8.08 9.83
CA ARG A 50 5.73 -7.84 8.73
C ARG A 50 5.34 -6.37 8.60
N GLY A 51 5.38 -5.64 9.72
CA GLY A 51 5.04 -4.23 9.83
C GLY A 51 3.58 -3.94 9.47
N GLN A 52 3.29 -2.64 9.32
CA GLN A 52 1.95 -2.15 9.01
C GLN A 52 1.60 -2.40 7.54
N ARG A 53 0.42 -2.97 7.30
CA ARG A 53 -0.10 -3.29 5.97
C ARG A 53 -1.48 -2.68 5.72
N TYR A 54 -1.73 -2.29 4.48
CA TYR A 54 -3.04 -1.95 3.94
C TYR A 54 -3.26 -2.76 2.68
N ARG A 55 -4.28 -3.61 2.65
CA ARG A 55 -4.53 -4.54 1.54
C ARG A 55 -3.29 -5.40 1.19
N GLY A 56 -2.53 -5.84 2.20
CA GLY A 56 -1.26 -6.56 2.02
C GLY A 56 -0.05 -5.66 1.67
N ILE A 57 -0.25 -4.44 1.21
CA ILE A 57 0.84 -3.52 0.84
C ILE A 57 1.49 -2.91 2.08
N ARG A 58 2.82 -2.83 2.11
CA ARG A 58 3.57 -2.17 3.19
C ARG A 58 3.15 -0.72 3.29
N VAL A 59 2.97 -0.21 4.50
CA VAL A 59 2.60 1.20 4.72
C VAL A 59 3.66 1.89 5.57
N PHE A 60 4.16 3.01 5.07
CA PHE A 60 4.93 3.97 5.86
C PHE A 60 4.08 5.21 6.09
N VAL A 61 3.89 5.54 7.37
CA VAL A 61 3.04 6.63 7.81
C VAL A 61 3.92 7.78 8.29
N GLY A 62 3.65 8.99 7.79
CA GLY A 62 4.42 10.18 8.14
C GLY A 62 3.60 11.44 7.91
N ARG A 63 3.90 12.51 8.64
CA ARG A 63 3.23 13.81 8.44
C ARG A 63 3.80 14.53 7.21
N GLU A 64 5.08 14.30 6.92
CA GLU A 64 5.78 14.86 5.76
C GLU A 64 5.47 14.13 4.45
N TYR A 65 4.87 12.94 4.52
CA TYR A 65 4.59 12.15 3.32
C TYR A 65 3.40 12.71 2.55
N GLU A 66 3.61 12.94 1.26
CA GLU A 66 2.52 12.97 0.30
C GLU A 66 2.01 11.54 0.09
N THR A 67 0.69 11.35 0.08
CA THR A 67 0.12 10.02 -0.09
C THR A 67 0.33 9.53 -1.52
N ARG A 68 1.07 8.44 -1.70
CA ARG A 68 1.40 7.86 -3.01
C ARG A 68 1.77 6.39 -2.89
N ILE A 69 1.68 5.69 -4.02
CA ILE A 69 1.97 4.26 -4.14
C ILE A 69 3.20 4.10 -5.00
N LEU A 70 4.19 3.38 -4.49
CA LEU A 70 5.36 2.97 -5.24
C LEU A 70 5.18 1.56 -5.78
N THR A 71 5.67 1.32 -6.99
CA THR A 71 5.82 -0.02 -7.55
C THR A 71 6.83 -0.85 -6.72
N ARG A 72 6.79 -2.18 -6.85
CA ARG A 72 7.79 -3.08 -6.24
C ARG A 72 9.20 -2.71 -6.68
N LYS A 73 9.38 -2.34 -7.96
CA LYS A 73 10.67 -1.89 -8.50
C LYS A 73 11.20 -0.63 -7.82
N GLU A 74 10.36 0.39 -7.65
CA GLU A 74 10.75 1.62 -6.96
C GLU A 74 11.03 1.38 -5.47
N ALA A 75 10.27 0.48 -4.86
CA ALA A 75 10.43 0.14 -3.44
C ALA A 75 11.58 -0.84 -3.17
N ALA A 76 12.13 -1.52 -4.18
CA ALA A 76 13.14 -2.56 -4.01
C ALA A 76 14.44 -2.04 -3.39
N SER A 77 14.77 -0.75 -3.57
CA SER A 77 15.94 -0.11 -2.93
C SER A 77 15.67 0.38 -1.51
N LEU A 78 14.46 0.21 -0.99
CA LEU A 78 14.06 0.62 0.36
C LEU A 78 14.02 -0.61 1.29
N GLU A 79 14.26 -0.40 2.58
CA GLU A 79 14.15 -1.45 3.61
C GLU A 79 12.68 -1.72 4.00
N VAL A 80 11.86 -2.14 3.03
CA VAL A 80 10.41 -2.36 3.19
C VAL A 80 10.02 -3.78 3.59
N GLY A 81 10.98 -4.72 3.52
CA GLY A 81 10.78 -6.15 3.77
C GLY A 81 10.17 -6.88 2.56
N ALA A 82 9.60 -8.06 2.79
CA ALA A 82 8.98 -8.86 1.73
C ALA A 82 7.73 -8.17 1.17
N PHE A 83 7.60 -8.21 -0.16
CA PHE A 83 6.38 -7.80 -0.85
C PHE A 83 5.30 -8.88 -0.71
N GLU A 84 4.05 -8.43 -0.65
CA GLU A 84 2.86 -9.28 -0.56
C GLU A 84 1.91 -8.89 -1.70
N ASP A 85 0.99 -9.79 -2.04
CA ASP A 85 -0.06 -9.52 -3.02
C ASP A 85 -1.21 -8.73 -2.40
N LEU A 86 -1.99 -8.07 -3.27
CA LEU A 86 -3.15 -7.30 -2.84
C LEU A 86 -4.20 -8.19 -2.19
N THR A 87 -4.73 -7.72 -1.08
CA THR A 87 -5.87 -8.31 -0.39
C THR A 87 -7.05 -7.34 -0.36
N GLU A 88 -8.20 -7.79 0.15
CA GLU A 88 -9.37 -6.92 0.34
C GLU A 88 -9.09 -5.84 1.40
N SER A 89 -9.73 -4.67 1.25
CA SER A 89 -9.60 -3.60 2.25
C SER A 89 -10.34 -3.97 3.53
N ILE A 90 -9.69 -3.78 4.68
CA ILE A 90 -10.34 -3.97 5.98
C ILE A 90 -11.35 -2.82 6.20
N PRO A 91 -12.60 -3.12 6.57
CA PRO A 91 -13.59 -2.07 6.81
C PRO A 91 -13.25 -1.26 8.07
N ASN A 92 -13.64 0.02 8.06
CA ASN A 92 -13.63 0.85 9.26
C ASN A 92 -14.70 0.33 10.24
N PRO A 93 -14.44 0.33 11.56
CA PRO A 93 -15.47 -0.03 12.52
C PRO A 93 -16.59 1.01 12.48
N VAL A 94 -17.84 0.56 12.57
CA VAL A 94 -19.04 1.42 12.61
C VAL A 94 -19.07 2.24 13.90
#